data_AF-A0AAU4GIV8-F1
#
_entry.id   AF-A0AAU4GIV8-F1
#
_cell.length_a   1.000
_cell.length_b   1.000
_cell.length_c   1.000
_cell.angle_alpha   90.00
_cell.angle_beta   90.00
_cell.angle_gamma   90.00
#
_symmetry.space_group_name_H-M   'P 1'
#
loop_
_entity.id
_entity.type
_entity.pdbx_description
1 polymer ?
#
loop_
_entity_poly.entity_id
_entity_poly.type
_entity_poly.pdbx_seq_one_letter_code
_entity_poly.pdbx_strand_id
1 'polypeptide(L)'
;MTEPRRGGSRNSDGPDRTPEELARLLRAKARSAAASALREGLEEIEDRYGQHVADDVAGLADVDEVFAGLADREAEARRDDDGPWEFKSLPAV
;
A
#
# COMPACT_ATOMS: atom_id res chain seq x y z
N MET A 1 -41.59 26.88 -24.80
CA MET A 1 -41.54 25.51 -24.24
C MET A 1 -41.40 24.59 -25.45
N THR A 2 -40.31 23.87 -25.73
CA THR A 2 -39.41 23.12 -24.84
C THR A 2 -38.14 22.79 -25.63
N GLU A 3 -36.96 23.03 -25.05
CA GLU A 3 -35.66 22.58 -25.58
C GLU A 3 -35.49 21.06 -25.39
N PRO A 4 -34.93 20.31 -26.36
CA PRO A 4 -34.45 18.97 -26.09
C PRO A 4 -33.09 19.06 -25.39
N ARG A 5 -33.15 18.65 -24.13
CA ARG A 5 -32.09 18.34 -23.16
C ARG A 5 -30.69 18.12 -23.74
N ARG A 6 -29.73 18.92 -23.26
CA ARG A 6 -28.31 18.54 -23.18
C ARG A 6 -28.21 17.21 -22.42
N GLY A 7 -28.09 16.12 -23.14
CA GLY A 7 -27.71 14.81 -22.62
C GLY A 7 -26.22 14.59 -22.84
N GLY A 8 -25.52 14.21 -21.79
CA GLY A 8 -24.15 13.71 -21.85
C GLY A 8 -23.13 14.70 -21.31
N SER A 9 -23.04 14.77 -19.99
CA SER A 9 -21.78 15.10 -19.30
C SER A 9 -20.69 14.18 -19.83
N ARG A 10 -19.96 14.63 -20.85
CA ARG A 10 -18.57 14.26 -21.09
C ARG A 10 -17.81 14.76 -19.87
N ASN A 11 -17.67 13.93 -18.84
CA ASN A 11 -16.72 14.12 -17.73
C ASN A 11 -16.74 12.88 -16.85
N SER A 12 -16.18 11.78 -17.36
CA SER A 12 -15.74 10.62 -16.57
C SER A 12 -14.50 10.03 -17.24
N ASP A 13 -13.49 10.86 -17.48
CA ASP A 13 -12.19 10.45 -18.05
C ASP A 13 -11.10 10.60 -16.97
N GLY A 14 -11.39 10.07 -15.78
CA GLY A 14 -10.36 9.67 -14.81
C GLY A 14 -10.37 8.15 -14.79
N PRO A 15 -9.22 7.46 -14.76
CA PRO A 15 -9.22 6.00 -14.85
C PRO A 15 -10.05 5.47 -13.67
N ASP A 16 -11.21 4.90 -13.97
CA ASP A 16 -12.10 4.20 -13.03
C ASP A 16 -11.36 2.97 -12.53
N ARG A 17 -10.35 3.19 -11.68
CA ARG A 17 -9.63 2.10 -11.03
C ARG A 17 -10.56 1.48 -10.02
N THR A 18 -10.78 0.18 -10.19
CA THR A 18 -11.53 -0.63 -9.25
C THR A 18 -10.92 -0.55 -7.84
N PRO A 19 -11.72 -0.69 -6.77
CA PRO A 19 -11.18 -0.77 -5.41
C PRO A 19 -10.04 -1.78 -5.27
N GLU A 20 -10.10 -2.90 -6.00
CA GLU A 20 -9.07 -3.93 -6.04
C GLU A 20 -7.76 -3.44 -6.68
N GLU A 21 -7.83 -2.64 -7.75
CA GLU A 21 -6.66 -2.01 -8.35
C GLU A 21 -6.04 -0.95 -7.44
N LEU A 22 -6.86 -0.19 -6.72
CA LEU A 22 -6.39 0.76 -5.71
C LEU A 22 -5.73 0.05 -4.52
N ALA A 23 -6.29 -1.07 -4.05
CA ALA A 23 -5.73 -1.88 -2.99
C ALA A 23 -4.39 -2.51 -3.42
N ARG A 24 -4.28 -3.04 -4.64
CA ARG A 24 -3.00 -3.52 -5.20
C ARG A 24 -1.96 -2.40 -5.27
N LEU A 25 -2.35 -1.23 -5.75
CA LEU A 25 -1.45 -0.08 -5.83
C LEU A 25 -1.00 0.40 -4.44
N LEU A 26 -1.89 0.38 -3.44
CA LEU A 26 -1.54 0.69 -2.06
C LEU A 26 -0.56 -0.32 -1.48
N ARG A 27 -0.79 -1.63 -1.68
CA ARG A 27 0.14 -2.69 -1.26
C ARG A 27 1.51 -2.53 -1.91
N ALA A 28 1.55 -2.26 -3.21
CA ALA A 28 2.80 -2.02 -3.93
C ALA A 28 3.56 -0.80 -3.38
N LYS A 29 2.86 0.29 -3.06
CA LYS A 29 3.45 1.46 -2.42
C LYS A 29 3.96 1.15 -1.02
N ALA A 30 3.17 0.46 -0.20
CA ALA A 30 3.55 0.06 1.15
C ALA A 30 4.76 -0.87 1.13
N ARG A 31 4.84 -1.81 0.18
CA ARG A 31 6.01 -2.68 -0.04
C ARG A 31 7.25 -1.87 -0.36
N SER A 32 7.14 -0.92 -1.29
CA SER A 32 8.26 -0.05 -1.65
C SER A 32 8.74 0.77 -0.45
N ALA A 33 7.80 1.36 0.31
CA ALA A 33 8.12 2.15 1.50
C ALA A 33 8.79 1.32 2.60
N ALA A 34 8.26 0.12 2.88
CA ALA A 34 8.85 -0.79 3.87
C ALA A 34 10.24 -1.28 3.45
N ALA A 35 10.47 -1.53 2.15
CA ALA A 35 11.79 -1.88 1.63
C ALA A 35 12.79 -0.72 1.76
N SER A 36 12.38 0.50 1.47
CA SER A 36 13.21 1.69 1.69
C SER A 36 13.55 1.89 3.16
N ALA A 37 12.56 1.78 4.06
CA ALA A 37 12.78 1.93 5.49
C ALA A 37 13.70 0.86 6.06
N LEU A 38 13.58 -0.38 5.60
CA LEU A 38 14.48 -1.46 6.00
C LEU A 38 15.92 -1.17 5.55
N ARG A 39 16.11 -0.69 4.32
CA ARG A 39 17.43 -0.32 3.81
C ARG A 39 18.04 0.82 4.63
N GLU A 40 17.30 1.91 4.82
CA GLU A 40 17.78 3.07 5.56
C GLU A 40 18.14 2.70 7.01
N GLY A 41 17.33 1.85 7.66
CA GLY A 41 17.64 1.34 8.99
C GLY A 41 18.92 0.48 9.03
N LEU A 42 19.16 -0.34 8.02
CA LEU A 42 20.40 -1.14 7.93
C LEU A 42 21.63 -0.26 7.64
N GLU A 43 21.50 0.75 6.77
CA GLU A 43 22.55 1.73 6.49
C GLU A 43 22.92 2.53 7.76
N GLU A 44 21.93 2.97 8.54
CA GLU A 44 22.20 3.63 9.84
C GLU A 44 22.93 2.73 10.84
N ILE A 45 22.62 1.42 10.83
CA ILE A 45 23.30 0.43 11.68
C ILE A 45 24.73 0.21 11.20
N GLU A 46 24.94 0.11 9.88
CA GLU A 46 26.28 0.02 9.27
C GLU A 46 27.14 1.24 9.63
N ASP A 47 26.61 2.45 9.47
CA ASP A 47 27.33 3.69 9.74
C ASP A 47 27.75 3.80 11.22
N ARG A 48 26.91 3.32 12.14
CA ARG A 48 27.15 3.45 13.58
C ARG A 48 27.94 2.29 14.19
N TYR A 49 27.72 1.08 13.71
CA TYR A 49 28.22 -0.17 14.34
C TYR A 49 29.07 -1.03 13.41
N GLY A 50 29.14 -0.67 12.12
CA GLY A 50 29.88 -1.37 11.08
C GLY A 50 29.06 -2.46 10.38
N GLN A 51 29.49 -2.80 9.16
CA GLN A 51 28.84 -3.76 8.27
C GLN A 51 28.48 -5.10 8.95
N HIS A 52 29.37 -5.67 9.76
CA HIS A 52 29.12 -6.99 10.36
C HIS A 52 27.88 -7.00 11.26
N VAL A 53 27.61 -5.89 11.97
CA VAL A 53 26.41 -5.78 12.82
C VAL A 53 25.17 -5.62 11.96
N ALA A 54 25.25 -4.86 10.88
CA ALA A 54 24.14 -4.73 9.94
C ALA A 54 23.78 -6.07 9.29
N ASP A 55 24.78 -6.87 8.90
CA ASP A 55 24.60 -8.22 8.36
C ASP A 55 23.97 -9.16 9.40
N ASP A 56 24.44 -9.14 10.65
CA ASP A 56 23.86 -9.93 11.74
C ASP A 56 22.39 -9.54 12.00
N VAL A 57 22.09 -8.23 12.02
CA VAL A 57 20.71 -7.73 12.18
C VAL A 57 19.84 -8.13 10.99
N ALA A 58 20.35 -8.03 9.76
CA ALA A 58 19.63 -8.47 8.56
C ALA A 58 19.34 -9.98 8.59
N GLY A 59 20.24 -10.78 9.15
CA GLY A 59 20.03 -12.23 9.33
C GLY A 59 19.04 -12.59 10.45
N LEU A 60 18.86 -11.71 11.44
CA LEU A 60 17.88 -11.88 12.51
C LEU A 60 16.49 -11.37 12.14
N ALA A 61 16.41 -10.38 11.25
CA ALA A 61 15.15 -9.87 10.74
C ALA A 61 14.53 -10.88 9.77
N ASP A 62 13.37 -11.45 10.12
CA ASP A 62 12.57 -12.21 9.17
C ASP A 62 11.93 -11.24 8.16
N VAL A 63 12.69 -10.92 7.11
CA VAL A 63 12.29 -10.00 6.05
C VAL A 63 11.02 -10.50 5.36
N ASP A 64 10.87 -11.82 5.19
CA ASP A 64 9.67 -12.40 4.59
C ASP A 64 8.42 -12.17 5.46
N GLU A 65 8.53 -12.27 6.79
CA GLU A 65 7.45 -11.93 7.71
C GLU A 65 7.04 -10.45 7.59
N VAL A 66 8.01 -9.53 7.51
CA VAL A 66 7.77 -8.09 7.35
C VAL A 66 6.98 -7.77 6.08
N PHE A 67 7.18 -8.55 5.00
CA PHE A 67 6.52 -8.34 3.71
C PHE A 67 5.34 -9.28 3.44
N ALA A 68 5.03 -10.24 4.31
CA ALA A 68 4.01 -11.26 4.06
C ALA A 68 2.60 -10.70 3.77
N GLY A 69 2.24 -9.56 4.39
CA GLY A 69 0.97 -8.87 4.15
C GLY A 69 0.96 -7.95 2.91
N LEU A 70 2.13 -7.70 2.33
CA LEU A 70 2.36 -6.78 1.21
C LEU A 70 2.68 -7.52 -0.10
N ALA A 71 2.85 -8.84 -0.04
CA ALA A 71 2.96 -9.68 -1.22
C ALA A 71 1.66 -9.65 -2.03
N ASP A 72 1.80 -9.59 -3.35
CA ASP A 72 0.66 -9.72 -4.26
C ASP A 72 0.11 -11.15 -4.12
N ARG A 73 -0.92 -11.30 -3.29
CA ARG A 73 -1.78 -12.48 -3.27
C ARG A 73 -2.65 -12.47 -4.53
N GLU A 74 -2.06 -12.57 -5.71
CA GLU A 74 -2.82 -12.86 -6.93
C GLU A 74 -3.32 -14.32 -6.95
N ALA A 75 -2.90 -15.17 -6.00
CA ALA A 75 -3.23 -16.60 -6.00
C ALA A 75 -4.17 -17.10 -4.87
N GLU A 76 -4.40 -16.37 -3.78
CA GLU A 76 -5.26 -16.85 -2.69
C GLU A 76 -6.64 -16.20 -2.72
N ALA A 77 -7.47 -16.79 -3.58
CA ALA A 77 -8.92 -16.91 -3.50
C ALA A 77 -9.65 -16.20 -2.33
N ARG A 78 -10.63 -15.38 -2.72
CA ARG A 78 -11.97 -15.23 -2.09
C ARG A 78 -12.00 -15.58 -0.60
N ARG A 79 -11.73 -14.60 0.26
CA ARG A 79 -12.40 -14.54 1.55
C ARG A 79 -13.25 -13.29 1.58
N ASP A 80 -14.54 -13.52 1.43
CA ASP A 80 -15.65 -12.63 1.79
C ASP A 80 -15.47 -12.18 3.26
N ASP A 81 -14.77 -11.08 3.48
CA ASP A 81 -14.80 -10.36 4.76
C ASP A 81 -14.93 -8.86 4.48
N ASP A 82 -16.00 -8.52 3.74
CA ASP A 82 -16.49 -7.15 3.60
C ASP A 82 -17.22 -6.74 4.89
N GLY A 83 -16.44 -6.39 5.91
CA GLY A 83 -16.88 -5.44 6.94
C GLY A 83 -16.51 -4.03 6.49
N PRO A 84 -17.46 -3.06 6.41
CA PRO A 84 -17.14 -1.71 5.97
C PRO A 84 -16.16 -1.04 6.94
N TRP A 85 -15.05 -0.53 6.38
CA TRP A 85 -14.10 0.28 7.14
C TRP A 85 -14.70 1.65 7.45
N GLU A 86 -15.12 1.87 8.69
CA GLU A 86 -15.56 3.17 9.19
C GLU A 86 -14.36 4.12 9.35
N PHE A 87 -14.34 5.19 8.55
CA PHE A 87 -13.35 6.25 8.65
C PHE A 87 -13.56 7.02 9.96
N LYS A 88 -12.58 7.01 10.88
CA LYS A 88 -12.65 7.85 12.08
C LYS A 88 -12.49 9.32 11.68
N SER A 89 -13.61 10.03 11.60
CA SER A 89 -13.63 11.49 11.50
C SER A 89 -12.85 12.09 12.67
N LEU A 90 -11.75 12.76 12.37
CA LEU A 90 -11.04 13.57 13.35
C LEU A 90 -11.93 14.76 13.76
N PRO A 91 -11.95 15.14 15.04
CA PRO A 91 -12.78 16.23 15.51
C PRO A 91 -12.36 17.54 14.82
N ALA A 92 -13.34 18.23 14.24
CA ALA A 92 -13.17 19.60 13.78
C ALA A 92 -12.88 20.50 14.99
N VAL A 93 -11.80 21.28 14.88
CA VAL A 93 -11.37 22.32 15.84
C VAL A 93 -12.47 23.34 16.08
#